data_AF-A0A4U5QSK1-F1
#
_entry.id   AF-A0A4U5QSK1-F1
#
_cell.length_a   1.000
_cell.length_b   1.000
_cell.length_c   1.000
_cell.angle_alpha   90.00
_cell.angle_beta   90.00
_cell.angle_gamma   90.00
#
_symmetry.space_group_name_H-M   'P 1'
#
loop_
_entity.id
_entity.type
_entity.pdbx_description
1 polymer ?
#
loop_
_entity_poly.entity_id
_entity_poly.type
_entity_poly.pdbx_seq_one_letter_code
_entity_poly.pdbx_strand_id
1 'polypeptide(L)'
;MFNVAEIPGFLQVFSDGMVKRVQRVSFLLWFIFMVVAFALAQPHGLGSIIFLETCLIKASQSFVLSVDYRLAPENRLPIAYDDCFSSLEWLSNNASSQPWLKQADLSRVFLSGDSAGGNITHHVAIRAMRSNTCQVKIKGLMLIHPCFGSEKRTLKETAEGAARDVAMNDMFWGLSIPEGSNRDYFGCNFEMQDVSAAAEWSEFQWL
;
A
#
# COMPACT_ATOMS: atom_id res chain seq x y z
N MET A 1 -4.17 10.24 -25.19
CA MET A 1 -5.31 10.41 -24.27
C MET A 1 -5.58 9.05 -23.65
N PHE A 2 -5.58 8.97 -22.32
CA PHE A 2 -5.93 7.76 -21.57
C PHE A 2 -7.43 7.49 -21.77
N ASN A 3 -7.81 6.27 -22.13
CA ASN A 3 -9.21 5.89 -22.10
C ASN A 3 -9.58 5.57 -20.64
N VAL A 4 -10.12 6.56 -19.93
CA VAL A 4 -10.41 6.48 -18.48
C VAL A 4 -11.57 5.50 -18.20
N ALA A 5 -12.36 5.13 -19.22
CA ALA A 5 -13.58 4.33 -19.07
C ALA A 5 -13.34 2.86 -18.66
N GLU A 6 -12.10 2.34 -18.73
CA GLU A 6 -11.78 0.94 -18.42
C GLU A 6 -11.02 0.76 -17.08
N ILE A 7 -10.69 1.87 -16.40
CA ILE A 7 -10.02 1.82 -15.09
C ILE A 7 -11.09 1.66 -14.01
N PRO A 8 -11.00 0.66 -13.11
CA PRO A 8 -11.94 0.52 -12.00
C PRO A 8 -12.00 1.81 -11.17
N GLY A 9 -13.19 2.19 -10.71
CA GLY A 9 -13.39 3.46 -9.99
C GLY A 9 -12.56 3.61 -8.71
N PHE A 10 -12.08 2.50 -8.13
CA PHE A 10 -11.20 2.48 -6.96
C PHE A 10 -9.72 2.71 -7.31
N LEU A 11 -9.36 2.83 -8.58
CA LEU A 11 -7.98 2.94 -9.04
C LEU A 11 -7.74 4.27 -9.74
N GLN A 12 -6.75 5.02 -9.26
CA GLN A 12 -6.37 6.30 -9.85
C GLN A 12 -4.98 6.19 -10.47
N VAL A 13 -4.85 6.65 -11.71
CA VAL A 13 -3.59 6.57 -12.49
C VAL A 13 -3.09 7.98 -12.77
N PHE A 14 -1.85 8.25 -12.36
CA PHE A 14 -1.20 9.52 -12.58
C PHE A 14 0.03 9.35 -13.50
N SER A 15 0.24 10.30 -14.41
CA SER A 15 1.39 10.34 -15.32
C SER A 15 1.75 11.79 -15.65
N ASP A 16 3.04 12.10 -15.85
CA ASP A 16 3.46 13.44 -16.28
C ASP A 16 2.91 13.74 -17.69
N GLY A 17 2.14 14.82 -17.83
CA GLY A 17 1.37 15.20 -19.03
C GLY A 17 2.21 15.63 -20.24
N MET A 18 3.48 15.26 -20.33
CA MET A 18 4.36 15.56 -21.46
C MET A 18 4.54 14.33 -22.34
N VAL A 19 3.78 14.25 -23.43
CA VAL A 19 4.08 13.35 -24.56
C VAL A 19 5.34 13.87 -25.27
N LYS A 20 6.50 13.70 -24.65
CA LYS A 20 7.79 13.71 -25.35
C LYS A 20 8.22 12.27 -25.41
N ARG A 21 8.16 11.67 -26.60
CA ARG A 21 8.70 10.36 -27.03
C ARG A 21 9.76 9.80 -26.04
N VAL A 22 9.35 9.21 -24.91
CA VAL A 22 10.25 8.62 -23.92
C VAL A 22 10.49 7.19 -24.37
N GLN A 23 11.72 6.89 -24.78
CA GLN A 23 12.18 5.53 -24.97
C GLN A 23 12.22 4.85 -23.59
N ARG A 24 11.31 3.89 -23.35
CA ARG A 24 11.19 3.03 -22.14
C ARG A 24 11.05 3.78 -20.80
N VAL A 25 9.81 3.92 -20.33
CA VAL A 25 9.51 4.37 -18.95
C VAL A 25 9.99 3.31 -17.96
N SER A 26 10.64 3.74 -16.88
CA SER A 26 11.61 2.89 -16.16
C SER A 26 11.07 1.99 -15.04
N PHE A 27 9.86 2.18 -14.49
CA PHE A 27 9.24 1.26 -13.52
C PHE A 27 7.82 1.73 -13.17
N LEU A 28 7.03 0.84 -12.56
CA LEU A 28 5.73 1.17 -11.96
C LEU A 28 5.91 1.43 -10.46
N LEU A 29 5.42 2.56 -9.97
CA LEU A 29 5.33 2.79 -8.53
C LEU A 29 3.86 2.68 -8.12
N TRP A 30 3.52 1.56 -7.49
CA TRP A 30 2.23 1.37 -6.86
C TRP A 30 2.30 2.02 -5.48
N PHE A 31 1.51 3.07 -5.27
CA PHE A 31 1.63 3.94 -4.11
C PHE A 31 0.29 4.02 -3.40
N ILE A 32 0.19 3.41 -2.23
CA ILE A 32 -0.96 3.55 -1.34
C ILE A 32 -0.72 4.79 -0.47
N PHE A 33 -1.48 5.87 -0.68
CA PHE A 33 -1.41 7.05 0.19
C PHE A 33 -2.47 7.01 1.29
N MET A 34 -2.04 7.51 2.46
CA MET A 34 -2.72 7.89 3.70
C MET A 34 -4.06 7.26 4.03
N VAL A 35 -4.05 6.58 5.17
CA VAL A 35 -5.16 6.73 6.12
C VAL A 35 -4.59 6.80 7.53
N VAL A 36 -4.97 7.82 8.30
CA VAL A 36 -4.77 7.78 9.75
C VAL A 36 -5.60 6.60 10.25
N ALA A 37 -4.90 5.53 10.64
CA ALA A 37 -5.49 4.35 11.26
C ALA A 37 -6.65 3.71 10.50
N PHE A 38 -6.47 3.49 9.19
CA PHE A 38 -7.47 2.79 8.35
C PHE A 38 -8.86 3.44 8.27
N ALA A 39 -9.09 4.59 8.93
CA ALA A 39 -10.40 5.23 9.05
C ALA A 39 -10.52 6.68 8.48
N LEU A 40 -9.44 7.46 8.40
CA LEU A 40 -9.51 8.87 7.99
C LEU A 40 -8.62 9.19 6.79
N ALA A 41 -9.21 9.15 5.60
CA ALA A 41 -8.94 9.95 4.39
C ALA A 41 -9.32 9.16 3.13
N GLN A 42 -9.81 9.89 2.13
CA GLN A 42 -9.97 9.40 0.76
C GLN A 42 -8.76 9.87 -0.07
N PRO A 43 -8.40 9.21 -1.18
CA PRO A 43 -7.29 9.62 -2.06
C PRO A 43 -7.43 11.04 -2.66
N HIS A 44 -8.54 11.74 -2.38
CA HIS A 44 -8.80 13.12 -2.78
C HIS A 44 -8.18 14.20 -1.87
N GLY A 45 -7.47 13.84 -0.80
CA GLY A 45 -6.83 14.83 0.08
C GLY A 45 -5.73 15.61 -0.65
N LEU A 46 -5.82 16.94 -0.71
CA LEU A 46 -4.87 17.83 -1.42
C LEU A 46 -3.38 17.52 -1.12
N GLY A 47 -3.03 17.15 0.11
CA GLY A 47 -1.65 16.81 0.48
C GLY A 47 -1.12 15.53 -0.21
N SER A 48 -1.98 14.53 -0.39
CA SER A 48 -1.63 13.26 -1.03
C SER A 48 -1.34 13.45 -2.52
N ILE A 49 -2.21 14.17 -3.22
CA ILE A 49 -2.08 14.47 -4.64
C ILE A 49 -0.81 15.28 -4.90
N ILE A 50 -0.50 16.28 -4.06
CA ILE A 50 0.71 17.10 -4.22
C ILE A 50 1.99 16.26 -4.02
N PHE A 51 2.02 15.37 -3.03
CA PHE A 51 3.18 14.48 -2.81
C PHE A 51 3.36 13.51 -3.99
N LEU A 52 2.28 12.89 -4.48
CA LEU A 52 2.31 11.99 -5.63
C LEU A 52 2.77 12.70 -6.90
N GLU A 53 2.17 13.84 -7.25
CA GLU A 53 2.49 14.60 -8.46
C GLU A 53 3.88 15.22 -8.42
N THR A 54 4.27 15.83 -7.30
CA THR A 54 5.49 16.64 -7.22
C THR A 54 6.71 15.82 -6.84
N CYS A 55 6.61 14.94 -5.84
CA CYS A 55 7.77 14.22 -5.32
C CYS A 55 8.03 12.92 -6.07
N LEU A 56 6.99 12.19 -6.47
CA LEU A 56 7.18 10.86 -7.04
C LEU A 56 7.19 10.91 -8.56
N ILE A 57 6.14 11.41 -9.21
CA ILE A 57 6.04 11.35 -10.67
C ILE A 57 7.15 12.17 -11.33
N LYS A 58 7.34 13.42 -10.91
CA LYS A 58 8.37 14.29 -11.49
C LYS A 58 9.80 13.82 -11.21
N ALA A 59 10.07 13.29 -10.01
CA ALA A 59 11.43 12.87 -9.66
C ALA A 59 11.78 11.48 -10.20
N SER A 60 10.81 10.57 -10.28
CA SER A 60 11.06 9.16 -10.61
C SER A 60 10.66 8.78 -12.04
N GLN A 61 9.93 9.66 -12.76
CA GLN A 61 9.42 9.41 -14.11
C GLN A 61 8.67 8.06 -14.21
N SER A 62 7.92 7.71 -13.17
CA SER A 62 7.13 6.48 -13.09
C SER A 62 5.64 6.73 -13.31
N PHE A 63 4.91 5.69 -13.69
CA PHE A 63 3.46 5.66 -13.49
C PHE A 63 3.17 5.44 -12.01
N VAL A 64 2.26 6.24 -11.47
CA VAL A 64 1.78 6.09 -10.09
C VAL A 64 0.35 5.61 -10.10
N LEU A 65 0.10 4.51 -9.38
CA LEU A 65 -1.26 4.02 -9.11
C LEU A 65 -1.57 4.20 -7.63
N SER A 66 -2.69 4.87 -7.36
CA SER A 66 -3.26 5.01 -6.01
C SER A 66 -4.55 4.19 -5.90
N VAL A 67 -4.72 3.50 -4.78
CA VAL A 67 -5.85 2.60 -4.53
C VAL A 67 -6.77 3.22 -3.48
N ASP A 68 -8.03 3.36 -3.83
CA ASP A 68 -9.13 3.77 -2.94
C ASP A 68 -9.73 2.52 -2.27
N TYR A 69 -9.05 2.04 -1.22
CA TYR A 69 -9.51 0.88 -0.47
C TYR A 69 -10.59 1.25 0.55
N ARG A 70 -11.46 0.31 0.88
CA ARG A 70 -12.53 0.54 1.85
C ARG A 70 -11.97 0.76 3.26
N LEU A 71 -12.54 1.75 3.93
CA LEU A 71 -12.08 2.21 5.25
C LEU A 71 -12.80 1.51 6.40
N ALA A 72 -12.09 1.41 7.52
CA ALA A 72 -12.63 1.04 8.81
C ALA A 72 -13.27 2.29 9.48
N PRO A 73 -14.20 2.14 10.44
CA PRO A 73 -14.70 0.89 11.03
C PRO A 73 -15.74 0.16 10.19
N GLU A 74 -16.27 0.76 9.12
CA GLU A 74 -17.30 0.15 8.26
C GLU A 74 -16.78 -1.12 7.57
N ASN A 75 -15.50 -1.12 7.20
CA ASN A 75 -14.81 -2.24 6.56
C ASN A 75 -13.47 -2.50 7.29
N ARG A 76 -13.55 -3.16 8.44
CA ARG A 76 -12.38 -3.56 9.25
C ARG A 76 -11.42 -4.46 8.46
N LEU A 77 -10.17 -4.52 8.92
CA LEU A 77 -9.17 -5.45 8.39
C LEU A 77 -9.72 -6.88 8.41
N PRO A 78 -9.43 -7.71 7.39
CA PRO A 78 -8.42 -7.52 6.34
C PRO A 78 -8.92 -6.88 5.04
N ILE A 79 -10.11 -6.26 5.00
CA ILE A 79 -10.72 -5.78 3.74
C ILE A 79 -9.82 -4.82 2.96
N ALA A 80 -9.10 -3.91 3.64
CA ALA A 80 -8.14 -3.04 2.99
C ALA A 80 -7.00 -3.80 2.28
N TYR A 81 -6.54 -4.93 2.85
CA TYR A 81 -5.55 -5.79 2.22
C TYR A 81 -6.11 -6.48 0.97
N ASP A 82 -7.38 -6.92 1.01
CA ASP A 82 -8.06 -7.54 -0.12
C ASP A 82 -8.24 -6.57 -1.29
N ASP A 83 -8.69 -5.34 -1.02
CA ASP A 83 -8.91 -4.31 -2.03
C ASP A 83 -7.58 -3.93 -2.73
N CYS A 84 -6.54 -3.72 -1.94
CA CYS A 84 -5.22 -3.40 -2.45
C CYS A 84 -4.60 -4.58 -3.22
N PHE A 85 -4.72 -5.81 -2.74
CA PHE A 85 -4.25 -6.98 -3.48
C PHE A 85 -5.00 -7.18 -4.80
N SER A 86 -6.32 -7.00 -4.81
CA SER A 86 -7.15 -7.09 -6.01
C SER A 86 -6.73 -6.07 -7.08
N SER A 87 -6.22 -4.90 -6.67
CA SER A 87 -5.66 -3.90 -7.60
C SER A 87 -4.39 -4.39 -8.31
N LEU A 88 -3.54 -5.18 -7.63
CA LEU A 88 -2.36 -5.79 -8.23
C LEU A 88 -2.76 -6.91 -9.21
N GLU A 89 -3.75 -7.72 -8.85
CA GLU A 89 -4.30 -8.73 -9.77
C GLU A 89 -4.92 -8.08 -11.00
N TRP A 90 -5.69 -7.00 -10.83
CA TRP A 90 -6.24 -6.24 -11.94
C TRP A 90 -5.13 -5.73 -12.86
N LEU A 91 -4.06 -5.17 -12.29
CA LEU A 91 -2.92 -4.66 -13.05
C LEU A 91 -2.21 -5.77 -13.84
N SER A 92 -1.97 -6.92 -13.20
CA SER A 92 -1.42 -8.11 -13.85
C SER A 92 -2.27 -8.55 -15.05
N ASN A 93 -3.59 -8.63 -14.87
CA ASN A 93 -4.51 -9.12 -15.88
C ASN A 93 -4.75 -8.12 -17.02
N ASN A 94 -4.56 -6.83 -16.78
CA ASN A 94 -4.83 -5.75 -17.74
C ASN A 94 -3.57 -5.15 -18.37
N ALA A 95 -2.39 -5.70 -18.06
CA ALA A 95 -1.11 -5.26 -18.60
C ALA A 95 -1.10 -5.13 -20.13
N SER A 96 -1.75 -6.08 -20.81
CA SER A 96 -1.82 -6.15 -22.28
C SER A 96 -3.02 -5.44 -22.90
N SER A 97 -4.06 -5.13 -22.11
CA SER A 97 -5.28 -4.47 -22.60
C SER A 97 -5.15 -2.94 -22.57
N GLN A 98 -4.52 -2.38 -21.55
CA GLN A 98 -4.44 -0.92 -21.37
C GLN A 98 -3.25 -0.30 -22.13
N PRO A 99 -3.47 0.67 -23.05
CA PRO A 99 -2.39 1.27 -23.84
C PRO A 99 -1.29 1.95 -23.03
N TRP A 100 -1.61 2.42 -21.82
CA TRP A 100 -0.65 3.05 -20.92
C TRP A 100 0.11 2.01 -20.09
N LEU A 101 -0.51 0.90 -19.68
CA LEU A 101 0.19 -0.21 -19.01
C LEU A 101 1.19 -0.89 -19.94
N LYS A 102 0.95 -0.92 -21.26
CA LYS A 102 1.94 -1.38 -22.25
C LYS A 102 3.24 -0.57 -22.23
N GLN A 103 3.21 0.66 -21.71
CA GLN A 103 4.39 1.52 -21.56
C GLN A 103 5.05 1.34 -20.19
N ALA A 104 4.39 0.68 -19.23
CA ALA A 104 4.90 0.40 -17.91
C ALA A 104 5.67 -0.93 -17.88
N ASP A 105 6.84 -0.94 -17.25
CA ASP A 105 7.60 -2.17 -17.01
C ASP A 105 7.09 -2.89 -15.75
N LEU A 106 6.19 -3.85 -15.92
CA LEU A 106 5.63 -4.65 -14.82
C LEU A 106 6.62 -5.66 -14.21
N SER A 107 7.83 -5.80 -14.78
CA SER A 107 8.92 -6.52 -14.13
C SER A 107 9.62 -5.69 -13.05
N ARG A 108 9.30 -4.39 -12.97
CA ARG A 108 9.84 -3.41 -12.03
C ARG A 108 8.72 -2.67 -11.33
N VAL A 109 8.04 -3.33 -10.40
CA VAL A 109 6.99 -2.70 -9.59
C VAL A 109 7.50 -2.43 -8.19
N PHE A 110 7.31 -1.22 -7.69
CA PHE A 110 7.59 -0.85 -6.30
C PHE A 110 6.27 -0.63 -5.59
N LEU A 111 6.12 -1.16 -4.37
CA LEU A 111 4.98 -0.83 -3.54
C LEU A 111 5.41 0.20 -2.50
N SER A 112 4.55 1.14 -2.17
CA SER A 112 4.85 2.18 -1.20
C SER A 112 3.62 2.56 -0.40
N GLY A 113 3.84 2.95 0.86
CA GLY A 113 2.78 3.56 1.66
C GLY A 113 3.26 4.14 2.97
N ASP A 114 2.46 5.07 3.50
CA ASP A 114 2.72 5.79 4.74
C ASP A 114 1.79 5.34 5.88
N SER A 115 2.31 5.26 7.11
CA SER A 115 1.51 4.86 8.29
C SER A 115 0.75 3.53 8.07
N ALA A 116 -0.59 3.54 8.11
CA ALA A 116 -1.42 2.39 7.79
C ALA A 116 -1.21 1.88 6.35
N GLY A 117 -0.92 2.76 5.40
CA GLY A 117 -0.56 2.38 4.04
C GLY A 117 0.75 1.58 3.96
N GLY A 118 1.70 1.85 4.86
CA GLY A 118 2.92 1.05 5.00
C GLY A 118 2.64 -0.36 5.54
N ASN A 119 1.69 -0.48 6.47
CA ASN A 119 1.21 -1.77 6.96
C ASN A 119 0.50 -2.58 5.85
N ILE A 120 -0.42 -1.94 5.11
CA ILE A 120 -1.09 -2.57 3.96
C ILE A 120 -0.06 -3.00 2.92
N THR A 121 0.90 -2.14 2.60
CA THR A 121 1.98 -2.43 1.64
C THR A 121 2.76 -3.69 2.04
N HIS A 122 3.09 -3.83 3.32
CA HIS A 122 3.78 -5.02 3.84
C HIS A 122 2.95 -6.29 3.64
N HIS A 123 1.68 -6.30 4.09
CA HIS A 123 0.84 -7.50 3.97
C HIS A 123 0.49 -7.85 2.53
N VAL A 124 0.26 -6.85 1.67
CA VAL A 124 -0.01 -7.06 0.25
C VAL A 124 1.23 -7.61 -0.46
N ALA A 125 2.43 -7.14 -0.12
CA ALA A 125 3.67 -7.68 -0.67
C ALA A 125 3.85 -9.17 -0.32
N ILE A 126 3.68 -9.52 0.95
CA ILE A 126 3.72 -10.93 1.41
C ILE A 126 2.70 -11.78 0.65
N ARG A 127 1.46 -11.30 0.55
CA ARG A 127 0.40 -12.02 -0.18
C ARG A 127 0.72 -12.18 -1.66
N ALA A 128 1.30 -11.18 -2.30
CA ALA A 128 1.72 -11.26 -3.70
C ALA A 128 2.85 -12.27 -3.90
N MET A 129 3.79 -12.37 -2.96
CA MET A 129 4.85 -13.39 -3.02
C MET A 129 4.30 -14.82 -2.87
N ARG A 130 3.27 -15.00 -2.05
CA ARG A 130 2.61 -16.31 -1.85
C ARG A 130 1.63 -16.69 -2.96
N SER A 131 1.17 -15.71 -3.74
CA SER A 131 0.12 -15.94 -4.74
C SER A 131 0.70 -16.26 -6.11
N ASN A 132 0.18 -17.33 -6.73
CA ASN A 132 0.45 -17.65 -8.14
C ASN A 132 -0.45 -16.87 -9.11
N THR A 133 -1.41 -16.07 -8.62
CA THR A 133 -2.38 -15.33 -9.45
C THR A 133 -1.87 -13.98 -9.91
N CYS A 134 -0.88 -13.40 -9.23
CA CYS A 134 -0.33 -12.08 -9.53
C CYS A 134 1.03 -12.22 -10.23
N GLN A 135 1.13 -11.83 -11.50
CA GLN A 135 2.38 -11.92 -12.27
C GLN A 135 3.29 -10.70 -12.09
N VAL A 136 2.88 -9.75 -11.25
CA VAL A 136 3.64 -8.54 -10.95
C VAL A 136 4.88 -8.89 -10.14
N LYS A 137 6.07 -8.49 -10.62
CA LYS A 137 7.31 -8.64 -9.86
C LYS A 137 7.57 -7.40 -9.02
N ILE A 138 7.37 -7.55 -7.71
CA ILE A 138 7.70 -6.50 -6.74
C ILE A 138 9.22 -6.45 -6.56
N LYS A 139 9.82 -5.30 -6.85
CA LYS A 139 11.27 -5.05 -6.78
C LYS A 139 11.71 -4.31 -5.52
N GLY A 140 10.77 -3.73 -4.79
CA GLY A 140 11.07 -3.07 -3.53
C GLY A 140 9.84 -2.52 -2.86
N LEU A 141 9.99 -2.28 -1.55
CA LEU A 141 9.01 -1.58 -0.74
C LEU A 141 9.57 -0.26 -0.24
N MET A 142 8.74 0.78 -0.23
CA MET A 142 9.04 2.05 0.41
C MET A 142 8.01 2.30 1.53
N LEU A 143 8.39 1.95 2.76
CA LEU A 143 7.52 2.06 3.92
C LEU A 143 7.85 3.33 4.70
N ILE A 144 6.92 4.29 4.74
CA ILE A 144 7.11 5.57 5.39
C ILE A 144 6.42 5.52 6.76
N HIS A 145 7.21 5.48 7.84
CA HIS A 145 6.72 5.34 9.23
C HIS A 145 5.56 4.32 9.40
N PRO A 146 5.72 3.05 8.99
CA PRO A 146 4.63 2.08 8.91
C PRO A 146 3.99 1.82 10.28
N CYS A 147 2.67 1.64 10.30
CA CYS A 147 1.88 1.43 11.51
C CYS A 147 1.84 -0.06 11.88
N PHE A 148 2.65 -0.46 12.86
CA PHE A 148 2.60 -1.77 13.51
C PHE A 148 2.43 -1.60 15.02
N GLY A 149 1.94 -2.62 15.68
CA GLY A 149 1.75 -2.64 17.12
C GLY A 149 1.76 -4.05 17.67
N SER A 150 1.40 -4.19 18.93
CA SER A 150 1.12 -5.47 19.58
C SER A 150 0.37 -5.23 20.86
N GLU A 151 -0.15 -6.28 21.49
CA GLU A 151 -0.70 -6.15 22.85
C GLU A 151 0.41 -5.79 23.84
N LYS A 152 1.61 -6.37 23.65
CA LYS A 152 2.81 -6.01 24.38
C LYS A 152 3.23 -4.58 24.05
N ARG A 153 3.40 -3.75 25.08
CA ARG A 153 3.85 -2.36 24.92
C ARG A 153 5.36 -2.24 24.75
N THR A 154 5.77 -1.29 23.94
CA THR A 154 7.16 -0.84 23.83
C THR A 154 7.55 0.03 25.03
N LEU A 155 8.85 0.18 25.27
CA LEU A 155 9.37 1.07 26.32
C LEU A 155 8.88 2.53 26.16
N LYS A 156 8.71 2.98 24.91
CA LYS A 156 8.19 4.32 24.61
C LYS A 156 6.72 4.48 24.99
N GLU A 157 5.91 3.46 24.79
CA GLU A 157 4.49 3.47 25.17
C GLU A 157 4.30 3.41 26.70
N THR A 158 5.27 2.88 27.44
CA THR A 158 5.24 2.85 28.92
C THR A 158 5.87 4.08 29.57
N ALA A 159 6.44 5.00 28.78
CA ALA A 159 7.12 6.18 29.31
C ALA A 159 6.14 7.22 29.88
N GLU A 160 6.60 8.01 30.83
CA GLU A 160 5.82 9.14 31.37
C GLU A 160 5.48 10.13 30.25
N GLY A 161 4.21 10.54 30.18
CA GLY A 161 3.69 11.41 29.12
C GLY A 161 3.15 10.70 27.87
N ALA A 162 3.39 9.40 27.70
CA ALA A 162 2.94 8.64 26.52
C ALA A 162 1.44 8.28 26.53
N ALA A 163 0.75 8.48 27.65
CA ALA A 163 -0.63 8.01 27.86
C ALA A 163 -1.62 8.47 26.78
N ARG A 164 -1.48 9.71 26.30
CA ARG A 164 -2.36 10.25 25.25
C ARG A 164 -2.11 9.58 23.90
N ASP A 165 -0.85 9.40 23.53
CA ASP A 165 -0.48 8.78 22.24
C ASP A 165 -0.87 7.30 22.24
N VAL A 166 -0.69 6.63 23.37
CA VAL A 166 -1.14 5.25 23.60
C VAL A 166 -2.66 5.12 23.45
N ALA A 167 -3.44 5.95 24.15
CA ALA A 167 -4.89 5.89 24.08
C ALA A 167 -5.41 6.16 22.66
N MET A 168 -4.77 7.10 21.95
CA MET A 168 -5.08 7.39 20.56
C MET A 168 -4.76 6.19 19.64
N ASN A 169 -3.59 5.56 19.81
CA ASN A 169 -3.21 4.37 19.05
C ASN A 169 -4.14 3.18 19.31
N ASP A 170 -4.54 2.97 20.56
CA ASP A 170 -5.46 1.89 20.93
C ASP A 170 -6.85 2.09 20.35
N MET A 171 -7.36 3.33 20.38
CA MET A 171 -8.64 3.68 19.73
C MET A 171 -8.57 3.38 18.23
N PHE A 172 -7.48 3.78 17.58
CA PHE A 172 -7.24 3.54 16.17
C PHE A 172 -7.19 2.06 15.80
N TRP A 173 -6.46 1.23 16.56
CA TRP A 173 -6.48 -0.21 16.35
C TRP A 173 -7.85 -0.81 16.62
N GLY A 174 -8.54 -0.37 17.68
CA GLY A 174 -9.89 -0.80 18.01
C GLY A 174 -10.94 -0.48 16.95
N LEU A 175 -10.75 0.57 16.14
CA LEU A 175 -11.57 0.87 14.97
C LEU A 175 -11.17 0.06 13.73
N SER A 176 -9.94 -0.45 13.66
CA SER A 176 -9.37 -1.06 12.44
C SER A 176 -9.48 -2.57 12.40
N ILE A 177 -9.27 -3.25 13.53
CA ILE A 177 -9.26 -4.72 13.60
C ILE A 177 -10.68 -5.30 13.73
N PRO A 178 -10.90 -6.60 13.44
CA PRO A 178 -12.20 -7.24 13.66
C PRO A 178 -12.70 -7.11 15.10
N GLU A 179 -14.01 -6.99 15.26
CA GLU A 179 -14.63 -6.93 16.59
C GLU A 179 -14.29 -8.17 17.42
N GLY A 180 -13.99 -7.97 18.71
CA GLY A 180 -13.56 -9.03 19.61
C GLY A 180 -12.07 -9.41 19.49
N SER A 181 -11.32 -8.84 18.54
CA SER A 181 -9.86 -9.01 18.47
C SER A 181 -9.13 -8.06 19.42
N ASN A 182 -7.91 -8.42 19.80
CA ASN A 182 -6.96 -7.55 20.49
C ASN A 182 -5.82 -7.14 19.55
N ARG A 183 -4.81 -6.44 20.05
CA ARG A 183 -3.69 -5.96 19.22
C ARG A 183 -2.69 -7.04 18.80
N ASP A 184 -2.90 -8.29 19.19
CA ASP A 184 -2.18 -9.44 18.63
C ASP A 184 -2.86 -10.02 17.37
N TYR A 185 -3.89 -9.34 16.85
CA TYR A 185 -4.35 -9.57 15.48
C TYR A 185 -3.19 -9.42 14.48
N PHE A 186 -3.05 -10.35 13.52
CA PHE A 186 -1.89 -10.43 12.62
C PHE A 186 -1.60 -9.14 11.82
N GLY A 187 -2.64 -8.35 11.53
CA GLY A 187 -2.49 -7.06 10.85
C GLY A 187 -1.95 -5.94 11.75
N CYS A 188 -2.06 -6.10 13.07
CA CYS A 188 -1.48 -5.19 14.06
C CYS A 188 -0.09 -5.68 14.49
N ASN A 189 -0.03 -6.93 14.95
CA ASN A 189 1.19 -7.59 15.40
C ASN A 189 1.75 -8.51 14.31
N PHE A 190 2.78 -8.03 13.62
CA PHE A 190 3.45 -8.80 12.57
C PHE A 190 4.18 -10.04 13.09
N GLU A 191 4.51 -10.12 14.38
CA GLU A 191 5.13 -11.32 14.98
C GLU A 191 4.14 -12.50 15.05
N MET A 192 2.84 -12.21 15.00
CA MET A 192 1.78 -13.22 14.95
C MET A 192 1.53 -13.74 13.53
N GLN A 193 2.19 -13.14 12.53
CA GLN A 193 2.20 -13.66 11.17
C GLN A 193 3.18 -14.82 11.09
N ASP A 194 2.81 -15.90 10.40
CA ASP A 194 3.61 -17.13 10.30
C ASP A 194 5.07 -16.83 9.92
N VAL A 195 6.01 -17.44 10.66
CA VAL A 195 7.46 -17.16 10.64
C VAL A 195 8.09 -17.41 9.26
N SER A 196 7.36 -18.09 8.36
CA SER A 196 7.70 -18.20 6.94
C SER A 196 7.85 -16.85 6.24
N ALA A 197 7.16 -15.80 6.72
CA ALA A 197 7.32 -14.44 6.19
C ALA A 197 8.78 -13.96 6.25
N ALA A 198 9.54 -14.34 7.28
CA ALA A 198 10.96 -14.02 7.39
C ALA A 198 11.81 -14.75 6.33
N ALA A 199 11.42 -15.98 5.97
CA ALA A 199 12.03 -16.72 4.87
C ALA A 199 11.63 -16.12 3.50
N GLU A 200 10.39 -15.65 3.34
CA GLU A 200 9.90 -15.00 2.12
C GLU A 200 10.65 -13.69 1.83
N TRP A 201 10.96 -12.89 2.86
CA TRP A 201 11.81 -11.71 2.70
C TRP A 201 13.25 -12.05 2.29
N SER A 202 13.72 -13.27 2.56
CA SER A 202 15.04 -13.74 2.12
C SER A 202 15.06 -14.19 0.66
N GLU A 203 13.89 -14.54 0.10
CA GLU A 203 13.72 -14.83 -1.34
C GLU A 203 13.66 -13.56 -2.19
N PHE A 204 13.55 -12.40 -1.53
CA PHE A 204 13.62 -11.11 -2.20
C PHE A 204 15.01 -10.92 -2.79
N GLN A 205 15.10 -10.96 -4.13
CA GLN A 205 16.32 -10.59 -4.84
C GLN A 205 16.50 -9.08 -4.76
N TRP A 206 17.12 -8.62 -3.67
CA TRP A 206 17.61 -7.26 -3.55
C TRP A 206 18.54 -6.98 -4.73
N LEU A 207 18.21 -5.93 -5.49
CA LEU A 207 19.03 -5.46 -6.61
C LEU A 207 20.47 -5.14 -6.16
#